data_AF-A0A0F7CTL1-F1
#
_entry.id   AF-A0A0F7CTL1-F1
#
_cell.length_a   1.000
_cell.length_b   1.000
_cell.length_c   1.000
_cell.angle_alpha   90.00
_cell.angle_beta   90.00
_cell.angle_gamma   90.00
#
_symmetry.space_group_name_H-M   'P 1'
#
loop_
_entity.id
_entity.type
_entity.pdbx_description
1 polymer ?
#
loop_
_entity_poly.entity_id
_entity_poly.type
_entity_poly.pdbx_seq_one_letter_code
_entity_poly.pdbx_strand_id
1 'polypeptide(L)'
;MDSGNYEAFWLRDRDWDLKTFEKAVSQIKPDLTLAFDNPWSHTGGNGSLDLNIPNCLPIVHGNPTNLPKQVLAAAQSYKDTPLIAVAERELGDGIVQRATTLCSIVKNIEGEGLKHGIHLLGTGNPRSILLYAACGAISFDGLEWCQTAVDQRDGTLLHFSQRELTGCECAACNTSGSYSAVTLGHNLLFYIDWMQKIQSSINTGSVGDMLTNYFPTKLLERIRI
;
A
#
# COMPACT_ATOMS: atom_id res chain seq x y z
N MET A 1 0.47 -6.85 11.29
CA MET A 1 0.06 -8.21 10.93
C MET A 1 -1.25 -8.09 10.17
N ASP A 2 -1.31 -8.65 8.97
CA ASP A 2 -2.54 -8.72 8.18
C ASP A 2 -3.56 -9.68 8.84
N SER A 3 -4.85 -9.51 8.53
CA SER A 3 -5.95 -10.38 8.97
C SER A 3 -5.86 -11.79 8.41
N GLY A 4 -5.20 -11.96 7.26
CA GLY A 4 -5.06 -13.25 6.57
C GLY A 4 -6.32 -13.71 5.84
N ASN A 5 -7.37 -12.88 5.76
CA ASN A 5 -8.62 -13.24 5.10
C ASN A 5 -8.48 -13.42 3.59
N TYR A 6 -7.54 -12.69 2.97
CA TYR A 6 -7.21 -12.86 1.56
C TYR A 6 -6.63 -14.26 1.32
N GLU A 7 -5.63 -14.68 2.10
CA GLU A 7 -5.00 -16.00 2.01
C GLU A 7 -5.99 -17.12 2.33
N ALA A 8 -6.79 -16.98 3.39
CA ALA A 8 -7.80 -17.96 3.79
C ALA A 8 -8.79 -18.22 2.64
N PHE A 9 -9.23 -17.18 1.94
CA PHE A 9 -10.10 -17.31 0.76
C PHE A 9 -9.43 -18.14 -0.35
N TRP A 10 -8.18 -17.83 -0.71
CA TRP A 10 -7.47 -18.53 -1.79
C TRP A 10 -7.09 -19.97 -1.44
N LEU A 11 -6.75 -20.21 -0.18
CA LEU A 11 -6.46 -21.55 0.35
C LEU A 11 -7.73 -22.34 0.65
N ARG A 12 -8.92 -21.70 0.55
CA ARG A 12 -10.22 -22.27 0.91
C ARG A 12 -10.25 -22.76 2.36
N ASP A 13 -9.51 -22.08 3.22
CA ASP A 13 -9.50 -22.36 4.65
C ASP A 13 -10.81 -21.86 5.27
N ARG A 14 -11.61 -22.80 5.77
CA ARG A 14 -12.90 -22.51 6.42
C ARG A 14 -12.78 -22.41 7.93
N ASP A 15 -11.63 -22.78 8.48
CA ASP A 15 -11.37 -22.77 9.91
C ASP A 15 -10.71 -21.45 10.34
N TRP A 16 -10.27 -20.62 9.38
CA TRP A 16 -9.82 -19.25 9.64
C TRP A 16 -11.00 -18.34 9.98
N ASP A 17 -11.17 -18.05 11.27
CA ASP A 17 -12.21 -17.18 11.82
C ASP A 17 -11.63 -16.12 12.75
N LEU A 18 -12.49 -15.18 13.17
CA LEU A 18 -12.10 -14.09 14.07
C LEU A 18 -11.45 -14.60 15.35
N LYS A 19 -11.97 -15.69 15.93
CA LYS A 19 -11.45 -16.26 17.18
C LYS A 19 -10.04 -16.83 17.01
N THR A 20 -9.78 -17.47 15.87
CA THR A 20 -8.46 -18.00 15.52
C THR A 20 -7.47 -16.87 15.26
N PHE A 21 -7.91 -15.82 14.58
CA PHE A 21 -7.14 -14.60 14.39
C PHE A 21 -6.79 -13.90 15.72
N GLU A 22 -7.77 -13.67 16.60
CA GLU A 22 -7.56 -13.09 17.93
C GLU A 22 -6.55 -13.90 18.74
N LYS A 23 -6.66 -15.24 18.70
CA LYS A 23 -5.69 -16.13 19.31
C LYS A 23 -4.29 -15.92 18.73
N ALA A 24 -4.14 -15.86 17.41
CA ALA A 24 -2.86 -15.62 16.75
C ALA A 24 -2.26 -14.26 17.17
N VAL A 25 -3.06 -13.19 17.15
CA VAL A 25 -2.64 -11.85 17.58
C VAL A 25 -2.21 -11.84 19.04
N SER A 26 -2.94 -12.51 19.94
CA SER A 26 -2.59 -12.59 21.36
C SER A 26 -1.25 -13.30 21.63
N GLN A 27 -0.88 -14.24 20.76
CA GLN A 27 0.35 -15.02 20.87
C GLN A 27 1.55 -14.28 20.26
N ILE A 28 1.36 -13.70 19.07
CA ILE A 28 2.41 -12.99 18.33
C ILE A 28 2.68 -11.61 18.93
N LYS A 29 1.63 -10.94 19.43
CA LYS A 29 1.65 -9.57 19.98
C LYS A 29 2.28 -8.55 19.01
N PRO A 30 1.74 -8.42 17.79
CA PRO A 30 2.26 -7.47 16.81
C PRO A 30 2.05 -6.01 17.26
N ASP A 31 2.93 -5.11 16.82
CA ASP A 31 2.81 -3.68 17.11
C ASP A 31 1.58 -3.04 16.45
N LEU A 32 1.26 -3.49 15.23
CA LEU A 32 0.09 -3.07 14.45
C LEU A 32 -0.61 -4.30 13.86
N THR A 33 -1.94 -4.28 13.86
CA THR A 33 -2.77 -5.35 13.30
C THR A 33 -3.77 -4.75 12.33
N LEU A 34 -4.07 -5.41 11.22
CA LEU A 34 -5.19 -5.03 10.36
C LEU A 34 -6.46 -5.74 10.83
N ALA A 35 -7.58 -5.04 10.78
CA ALA A 35 -8.85 -5.57 11.25
C ALA A 35 -9.27 -6.81 10.46
N PHE A 36 -9.94 -7.74 11.16
CA PHE A 36 -10.53 -8.92 10.54
C PHE A 36 -11.73 -8.50 9.67
N ASP A 37 -11.48 -8.41 8.38
CA ASP A 37 -12.39 -7.91 7.35
C ASP A 37 -13.16 -9.03 6.62
N ASN A 38 -14.04 -8.64 5.71
CA ASN A 38 -14.54 -9.52 4.67
C ASN A 38 -14.41 -8.79 3.34
N PRO A 39 -13.31 -9.00 2.59
CA PRO A 39 -13.04 -8.24 1.38
C PRO A 39 -14.06 -8.52 0.26
N TRP A 40 -14.96 -9.49 0.46
CA TRP A 40 -15.98 -9.92 -0.49
C TRP A 40 -17.39 -9.48 -0.11
N SER A 41 -17.59 -8.79 1.01
CA SER A 41 -18.91 -8.30 1.38
C SER A 41 -19.32 -7.13 0.47
N HIS A 42 -20.21 -7.39 -0.50
CA HIS A 42 -20.75 -6.38 -1.42
C HIS A 42 -21.72 -5.39 -0.74
N THR A 43 -22.12 -5.66 0.50
CA THR A 43 -22.80 -4.70 1.36
C THR A 43 -21.73 -3.74 1.87
N GLY A 44 -21.62 -2.54 1.28
CA GLY A 44 -20.63 -1.51 1.64
C GLY A 44 -20.75 -0.93 3.06
N GLY A 45 -20.94 -1.78 4.06
CA GLY A 45 -20.71 -1.47 5.46
C GLY A 45 -19.25 -1.74 5.79
N ASN A 46 -18.73 -0.99 6.76
CA ASN A 46 -17.49 -1.30 7.43
C ASN A 46 -17.54 -2.80 7.79
N GLY A 47 -16.69 -3.63 7.18
CA GLY A 47 -16.53 -5.03 7.60
C GLY A 47 -16.42 -5.02 9.12
N SER A 48 -17.07 -5.95 9.82
CA SER A 48 -17.20 -5.91 11.29
C SER A 48 -15.84 -5.64 11.96
N LEU A 49 -15.58 -4.37 12.28
CA LEU A 49 -14.33 -3.93 12.88
C LEU A 49 -14.39 -4.30 14.35
N ASP A 50 -13.99 -5.53 14.67
CA ASP A 50 -13.86 -5.94 16.06
C ASP A 50 -12.57 -5.33 16.63
N LEU A 51 -12.70 -4.07 17.08
CA LEU A 51 -11.60 -3.27 17.64
C LEU A 51 -11.20 -3.68 19.06
N ASN A 52 -11.69 -4.80 19.56
CA ASN A 52 -11.21 -5.35 20.83
C ASN A 52 -9.74 -5.83 20.75
N ILE A 53 -9.17 -5.84 19.54
CA ILE A 53 -7.75 -6.08 19.30
C ILE A 53 -6.95 -4.76 19.47
N PRO A 54 -5.94 -4.71 20.37
CA PRO A 54 -5.07 -3.55 20.50
C PRO A 54 -4.34 -3.18 19.20
N ASN A 55 -4.17 -1.88 18.96
CA ASN A 55 -3.46 -1.35 17.78
C ASN A 55 -4.00 -1.87 16.43
N CYS A 56 -5.31 -2.06 16.36
CA CYS A 56 -6.01 -2.53 15.17
C CYS A 56 -6.33 -1.37 14.21
N LEU A 57 -5.88 -1.48 12.97
CA LEU A 57 -6.13 -0.54 11.88
C LEU A 57 -7.36 -0.99 11.10
N PRO A 58 -8.35 -0.12 10.84
CA PRO A 58 -9.52 -0.50 10.07
C PRO A 58 -9.15 -0.67 8.60
N ILE A 59 -9.68 -1.73 7.99
CA ILE A 59 -9.70 -1.90 6.53
C ILE A 59 -11.07 -1.43 6.02
N VAL A 60 -11.08 -0.49 5.09
CA VAL A 60 -12.32 0.01 4.48
C VAL A 60 -12.46 -0.54 3.08
N HIS A 61 -13.60 -1.20 2.84
CA HIS A 61 -13.96 -1.74 1.53
C HIS A 61 -15.04 -0.92 0.84
N GLY A 62 -14.94 -0.81 -0.49
CA GLY A 62 -15.92 -0.09 -1.28
C GLY A 62 -15.67 -0.12 -2.78
N ASN A 63 -16.35 0.79 -3.47
CA ASN A 63 -16.09 1.11 -4.87
C ASN A 63 -15.63 2.55 -4.99
N PRO A 64 -14.96 2.95 -6.09
CA PRO A 64 -14.35 4.28 -6.22
C PRO A 64 -15.30 5.45 -5.95
N THR A 65 -16.59 5.30 -6.23
CA THR A 65 -17.61 6.34 -6.04
C THR A 65 -17.95 6.55 -4.57
N ASN A 66 -18.05 5.47 -3.79
CA ASN A 66 -18.49 5.52 -2.39
C ASN A 66 -17.33 5.51 -1.38
N LEU A 67 -16.16 5.00 -1.79
CA LEU A 67 -15.01 4.78 -0.94
C LEU A 67 -14.54 6.06 -0.22
N PRO A 68 -14.47 7.26 -0.84
CA PRO A 68 -14.14 8.48 -0.13
C PRO A 68 -15.06 8.82 1.06
N LYS A 69 -16.37 8.49 0.96
CA LYS A 69 -17.32 8.72 2.05
C LYS A 69 -17.20 7.65 3.13
N GLN A 70 -16.98 6.40 2.74
CA GLN A 70 -16.82 5.28 3.68
C GLN A 70 -15.53 5.43 4.50
N VAL A 71 -14.42 5.81 3.85
CA VAL A 71 -13.16 6.08 4.54
C VAL A 71 -13.31 7.25 5.52
N LEU A 72 -14.01 8.32 5.13
CA LEU A 72 -14.28 9.44 6.04
C LEU A 72 -15.12 9.00 7.25
N ALA A 73 -16.16 8.20 7.05
CA ALA A 73 -16.98 7.69 8.15
C ALA A 73 -16.17 6.81 9.11
N ALA A 74 -15.26 5.98 8.58
CA ALA A 74 -14.33 5.18 9.39
C ALA A 74 -13.37 6.10 10.17
N ALA A 75 -12.78 7.10 9.52
CA ALA A 75 -11.92 8.08 10.16
C ALA A 75 -12.60 8.79 11.35
N GLN A 76 -13.85 9.22 11.18
CA GLN A 76 -14.63 9.86 12.24
C GLN A 76 -14.95 8.91 13.41
N SER A 77 -15.10 7.62 13.12
CA SER A 77 -15.41 6.58 14.12
C SER A 77 -14.16 6.14 14.89
N TYR A 78 -12.98 6.19 14.29
CA TYR A 78 -11.74 5.59 14.80
C TYR A 78 -10.63 6.62 15.00
N LYS A 79 -10.95 7.68 15.77
CA LYS A 79 -10.09 8.86 15.96
C LYS A 79 -8.70 8.56 16.53
N ASP A 80 -8.57 7.49 17.30
CA ASP A 80 -7.31 7.13 17.97
C ASP A 80 -6.39 6.27 17.10
N THR A 81 -6.84 5.85 15.92
CA THR A 81 -6.05 5.00 15.02
C THR A 81 -5.14 5.86 14.12
N PRO A 82 -3.85 5.54 13.97
CA PRO A 82 -2.95 6.36 13.16
C PRO A 82 -3.20 6.24 11.65
N LEU A 83 -3.71 5.09 11.19
CA LEU A 83 -3.86 4.75 9.77
C LEU A 83 -5.22 4.14 9.47
N ILE A 84 -5.72 4.38 8.26
CA ILE A 84 -6.83 3.64 7.66
C ILE A 84 -6.32 2.90 6.45
N ALA A 85 -6.59 1.60 6.38
CA ALA A 85 -6.16 0.73 5.29
C ALA A 85 -7.22 0.68 4.19
N VAL A 86 -6.77 0.73 2.94
CA VAL A 86 -7.61 0.63 1.74
C VAL A 86 -6.89 -0.23 0.71
N ALA A 87 -7.60 -1.16 0.08
CA ALA A 87 -7.02 -1.96 -1.00
C ALA A 87 -6.82 -1.13 -2.27
N GLU A 88 -5.63 -1.17 -2.87
CA GLU A 88 -5.31 -0.38 -4.08
C GLU A 88 -6.35 -0.58 -5.20
N ARG A 89 -6.76 -1.84 -5.39
CA ARG A 89 -7.71 -2.27 -6.43
C ARG A 89 -9.09 -1.61 -6.30
N GLU A 90 -9.48 -1.18 -5.10
CA GLU A 90 -10.79 -0.59 -4.85
C GLU A 90 -10.83 0.92 -5.12
N LEU A 91 -9.66 1.55 -5.28
CA LEU A 91 -9.55 2.94 -5.67
C LEU A 91 -9.93 3.17 -7.14
N GLY A 92 -9.92 2.12 -7.98
CA GLY A 92 -10.33 2.17 -9.39
C GLY A 92 -9.64 1.17 -10.30
N ASP A 93 -10.07 1.15 -11.56
CA ASP A 93 -9.59 0.20 -12.58
C ASP A 93 -8.22 0.58 -13.14
N GLY A 94 -7.92 1.87 -13.18
CA GLY A 94 -6.67 2.40 -13.74
C GLY A 94 -6.00 3.43 -12.85
N ILE A 95 -4.70 3.64 -13.07
CA ILE A 95 -3.84 4.45 -12.21
C ILE A 95 -4.37 5.89 -11.98
N VAL A 96 -4.95 6.51 -13.03
CA VAL A 96 -5.54 7.86 -12.95
C VAL A 96 -6.77 7.88 -12.05
N GLN A 97 -7.65 6.88 -12.18
CA GLN A 97 -8.85 6.79 -11.34
C GLN A 97 -8.44 6.52 -9.89
N ARG A 98 -7.51 5.59 -9.66
CA ARG A 98 -6.98 5.27 -8.33
C ARG A 98 -6.40 6.51 -7.63
N ALA A 99 -5.55 7.26 -8.33
CA ALA A 99 -4.97 8.50 -7.81
C ALA A 99 -6.05 9.55 -7.52
N THR A 100 -7.04 9.72 -8.40
CA THR A 100 -8.14 10.69 -8.21
C THR A 100 -9.00 10.33 -6.99
N THR A 101 -9.33 9.05 -6.82
CA THR A 101 -10.09 8.56 -5.66
C THR A 101 -9.30 8.76 -4.37
N LEU A 102 -8.00 8.48 -4.38
CA LEU A 102 -7.11 8.70 -3.23
C LEU A 102 -7.02 10.18 -2.85
N CYS A 103 -6.83 11.08 -3.81
CA CYS A 103 -6.87 12.53 -3.56
C CYS A 103 -8.19 12.97 -2.92
N SER A 104 -9.31 12.38 -3.34
CA SER A 104 -10.63 12.65 -2.76
C SER A 104 -10.73 12.17 -1.30
N ILE A 105 -10.23 10.97 -1.02
CA ILE A 105 -10.13 10.43 0.34
C ILE A 105 -9.33 11.38 1.25
N VAL A 106 -8.11 11.72 0.83
CA VAL A 106 -7.20 12.55 1.62
C VAL A 106 -7.79 13.95 1.86
N LYS A 107 -8.32 14.60 0.82
CA LYS A 107 -8.98 15.92 0.95
C LYS A 107 -10.17 15.90 1.91
N ASN A 108 -10.95 14.81 1.93
CA ASN A 108 -12.07 14.67 2.86
C ASN A 108 -11.60 14.55 4.32
N ILE A 109 -10.56 13.74 4.58
CA ILE A 109 -9.98 13.57 5.92
C ILE A 109 -9.39 14.90 6.41
N GLU A 110 -8.58 15.56 5.58
CA GLU A 110 -7.95 16.84 5.89
C GLU A 110 -8.98 17.95 6.09
N GLY A 111 -10.03 17.99 5.27
CA GLY A 111 -11.11 18.98 5.37
C GLY A 111 -11.88 18.92 6.70
N GLU A 112 -11.90 17.76 7.35
CA GLU A 112 -12.48 17.55 8.67
C GLU A 112 -11.45 17.72 9.82
N GLY A 113 -10.21 18.08 9.50
CA GLY A 113 -9.12 18.26 10.48
C GLY A 113 -8.67 16.96 11.15
N LEU A 114 -8.96 15.81 10.54
CA LEU A 114 -8.58 14.50 11.06
C LEU A 114 -7.12 14.18 10.69
N LYS A 115 -6.43 13.40 11.53
CA LYS A 115 -4.97 13.14 11.42
C LYS A 115 -4.63 11.73 10.91
N HIS A 116 -5.59 11.01 10.36
CA HIS A 116 -5.37 9.66 9.87
C HIS A 116 -4.51 9.68 8.61
N GLY A 117 -3.47 8.84 8.58
CA GLY A 117 -2.79 8.51 7.35
C GLY A 117 -3.54 7.43 6.57
N ILE A 118 -3.27 7.35 5.27
CA ILE A 118 -3.78 6.26 4.42
C ILE A 118 -2.67 5.24 4.19
N HIS A 119 -3.00 3.98 4.48
CA HIS A 119 -2.20 2.82 4.13
C HIS A 119 -2.84 2.10 2.93
N LEU A 120 -2.06 1.81 1.89
CA LEU A 120 -2.54 1.08 0.71
C LEU A 120 -2.06 -0.36 0.72
N LEU A 121 -3.03 -1.27 0.73
CA LEU A 121 -2.80 -2.71 0.68
C LEU A 121 -2.53 -3.15 -0.77
N GLY A 122 -1.49 -3.95 -0.97
CA GLY A 122 -1.14 -4.54 -2.27
C GLY A 122 -0.56 -3.56 -3.30
N THR A 123 -0.01 -2.42 -2.87
CA THR A 123 0.71 -1.45 -3.69
C THR A 123 2.23 -1.61 -3.58
N GLY A 124 2.83 -2.55 -4.33
CA GLY A 124 4.29 -2.67 -4.37
C GLY A 124 4.96 -2.07 -5.61
N ASN A 125 4.22 -1.67 -6.65
CA ASN A 125 4.85 -1.08 -7.84
C ASN A 125 5.52 0.28 -7.53
N PRO A 126 6.82 0.47 -7.83
CA PRO A 126 7.55 1.70 -7.47
C PRO A 126 6.92 2.98 -8.00
N ARG A 127 6.39 2.97 -9.23
CA ARG A 127 5.73 4.13 -9.83
C ARG A 127 4.38 4.38 -9.17
N SER A 128 3.58 3.34 -8.94
CA SER A 128 2.32 3.49 -8.17
C SER A 128 2.58 4.11 -6.80
N ILE A 129 3.60 3.64 -6.07
CA ILE A 129 3.98 4.19 -4.76
C ILE A 129 4.31 5.68 -4.86
N LEU A 130 5.16 6.11 -5.81
CA LEU A 130 5.48 7.53 -6.01
C LEU A 130 4.22 8.37 -6.26
N LEU A 131 3.36 7.93 -7.17
CA LEU A 131 2.15 8.66 -7.51
C LEU A 131 1.19 8.76 -6.33
N TYR A 132 0.96 7.66 -5.63
CA TYR A 132 0.02 7.62 -4.51
C TYR A 132 0.56 8.32 -3.27
N ALA A 133 1.87 8.33 -3.06
CA ALA A 133 2.51 9.16 -2.04
C ALA A 133 2.29 10.65 -2.32
N ALA A 134 2.43 11.08 -3.58
CA ALA A 134 2.10 12.45 -3.98
C ALA A 134 0.61 12.79 -3.78
N CYS A 135 -0.28 11.80 -3.86
CA CYS A 135 -1.71 11.95 -3.54
C CYS A 135 -2.02 11.90 -2.04
N GLY A 136 -1.04 11.66 -1.16
CA GLY A 136 -1.19 11.69 0.30
C GLY A 136 -1.28 10.32 1.00
N ALA A 137 -1.07 9.19 0.30
CA ALA A 137 -0.84 7.91 0.98
C ALA A 137 0.54 7.89 1.67
N ILE A 138 0.63 7.29 2.85
CA ILE A 138 1.85 7.36 3.68
C ILE A 138 2.44 5.99 4.03
N SER A 139 1.73 4.91 3.73
CA SER A 139 2.19 3.55 4.01
C SER A 139 1.70 2.60 2.92
N PHE A 140 2.51 1.60 2.59
CA PHE A 140 2.27 0.68 1.48
C PHE A 140 2.79 -0.71 1.86
N ASP A 141 2.13 -1.75 1.37
CA ASP A 141 2.68 -3.10 1.27
C ASP A 141 2.48 -3.64 -0.15
N GLY A 142 3.21 -4.70 -0.49
CA GLY A 142 3.09 -5.38 -1.78
C GLY A 142 4.10 -6.52 -1.89
N LEU A 143 3.90 -7.39 -2.87
CA LEU A 143 4.73 -8.58 -3.09
C LEU A 143 5.73 -8.40 -4.23
N GLU A 144 5.67 -7.28 -4.94
CA GLU A 144 6.50 -6.97 -6.11
C GLU A 144 7.99 -7.14 -5.80
N TRP A 145 8.44 -6.69 -4.62
CA TRP A 145 9.83 -6.81 -4.18
C TRP A 145 10.33 -8.26 -4.06
N CYS A 146 9.45 -9.25 -3.91
CA CYS A 146 9.82 -10.66 -3.80
C CYS A 146 9.38 -11.51 -5.00
N GLN A 147 8.56 -10.96 -5.90
CA GLN A 147 8.05 -11.65 -7.09
C GLN A 147 8.67 -11.16 -8.40
N THR A 148 9.36 -10.01 -8.38
CA THR A 148 9.93 -9.38 -9.57
C THR A 148 11.40 -9.02 -9.37
N ALA A 149 12.07 -8.51 -10.40
CA ALA A 149 13.36 -7.83 -10.27
C ALA A 149 13.18 -6.36 -10.66
N VAL A 150 13.52 -5.43 -9.78
CA VAL A 150 13.35 -4.00 -10.06
C VAL A 150 14.53 -3.44 -10.84
N ASP A 151 14.26 -2.62 -11.84
CA ASP A 151 15.28 -1.81 -12.51
C ASP A 151 15.57 -0.54 -11.70
N GLN A 152 16.81 -0.41 -11.22
CA GLN A 152 17.24 0.70 -10.37
C GLN A 152 17.15 2.07 -11.06
N ARG A 153 17.15 2.07 -12.40
CA ARG A 153 17.14 3.31 -13.19
C ARG A 153 15.80 4.01 -13.10
N ASP A 154 14.72 3.26 -13.22
CA ASP A 154 13.40 3.84 -13.47
C ASP A 154 12.24 3.17 -12.69
N GLY A 155 12.56 2.22 -11.80
CA GLY A 155 11.59 1.47 -11.01
C GLY A 155 10.75 0.48 -11.83
N THR A 156 11.14 0.15 -13.06
CA THR A 156 10.44 -0.86 -13.87
C THR A 156 10.57 -2.23 -13.22
N LEU A 157 9.47 -2.98 -13.18
CA LEU A 157 9.49 -4.36 -12.68
C LEU A 157 9.69 -5.33 -13.84
N LEU A 158 10.77 -6.08 -13.77
CA LEU A 158 11.11 -7.16 -14.68
C LEU A 158 10.70 -8.51 -14.09
N HIS A 159 10.68 -9.55 -14.92
CA HIS A 159 10.53 -10.90 -14.38
C HIS A 159 11.64 -11.19 -13.36
N PHE A 160 11.36 -11.93 -12.30
CA PHE A 160 12.32 -12.17 -11.21
C PHE A 160 13.67 -12.71 -11.71
N SER A 161 13.65 -13.55 -12.74
CA SER A 161 14.83 -14.16 -13.39
C SER A 161 15.58 -13.24 -14.37
N GLN A 162 15.24 -11.95 -14.42
CA GLN A 162 15.82 -10.98 -15.37
C GLN A 162 16.66 -9.90 -14.67
N ARG A 163 17.08 -10.12 -13.41
CA ARG A 163 17.90 -9.14 -12.66
C ARG A 163 19.13 -8.70 -13.44
N GLU A 164 19.80 -9.59 -14.16
CA GLU A 164 21.01 -9.29 -14.92
C GLU A 164 20.78 -8.25 -16.03
N LEU A 165 19.56 -8.12 -16.55
CA LEU A 165 19.22 -7.10 -17.54
C LEU A 165 19.30 -5.67 -16.99
N THR A 166 19.28 -5.52 -15.66
CA THR A 166 19.44 -4.23 -15.00
C THR A 166 20.88 -3.72 -15.05
N GLY A 167 21.87 -4.60 -15.24
CA GLY A 167 23.30 -4.25 -15.17
C GLY A 167 23.73 -3.64 -13.83
N CYS A 168 22.98 -3.89 -12.74
CA CYS A 168 23.21 -3.26 -11.45
C CYS A 168 24.40 -3.86 -10.70
N GLU A 169 25.25 -3.01 -10.14
CA GLU A 169 26.40 -3.36 -9.29
C GLU A 169 26.20 -2.92 -7.82
N CYS A 170 24.95 -2.94 -7.32
CA CYS A 170 24.69 -2.59 -5.92
C CYS A 170 25.34 -3.60 -4.96
N ALA A 171 25.40 -3.27 -3.66
CA ALA A 171 26.01 -4.11 -2.65
C ALA A 171 25.47 -5.55 -2.64
N ALA A 172 24.16 -5.73 -2.87
CA ALA A 172 23.56 -7.05 -2.99
C ALA A 172 24.05 -7.80 -4.23
N CYS A 173 24.08 -7.15 -5.41
CA CYS A 173 24.55 -7.75 -6.66
C CYS A 173 26.03 -8.19 -6.62
N ASN A 174 26.85 -7.52 -5.81
CA ASN A 174 28.26 -7.86 -5.62
C ASN A 174 28.51 -8.91 -4.53
N THR A 175 27.46 -9.42 -3.88
CA THR A 175 27.57 -10.44 -2.84
C THR A 175 27.42 -11.85 -3.44
N SER A 176 28.17 -12.82 -2.91
CA SER A 176 27.96 -14.24 -3.24
C SER A 176 26.67 -14.75 -2.59
N GLY A 177 25.80 -15.40 -3.35
CA GLY A 177 24.56 -15.98 -2.80
C GLY A 177 23.74 -16.70 -3.85
N SER A 178 22.62 -17.29 -3.43
CA SER A 178 21.64 -17.80 -4.38
C SER A 178 21.07 -16.66 -5.22
N TYR A 179 20.67 -16.97 -6.45
CA TYR A 179 20.07 -15.97 -7.33
C TYR A 179 18.92 -15.23 -6.65
N SER A 180 18.03 -15.96 -5.98
CA SER A 180 16.89 -15.39 -5.27
C SER A 180 17.32 -14.48 -4.13
N ALA A 181 18.27 -14.89 -3.29
CA ALA A 181 18.75 -14.04 -2.19
C ALA A 181 19.34 -12.72 -2.69
N VAL A 182 20.13 -12.78 -3.77
CA VAL A 182 20.72 -11.59 -4.39
C VAL A 182 19.64 -10.68 -5.00
N THR A 183 18.64 -11.24 -5.69
CA THR A 183 17.53 -10.45 -6.26
C THR A 183 16.68 -9.78 -5.18
N LEU A 184 16.38 -10.49 -4.09
CA LEU A 184 15.65 -9.90 -2.95
C LEU A 184 16.46 -8.76 -2.32
N GLY A 185 17.76 -8.96 -2.08
CA GLY A 185 18.63 -7.91 -1.56
C GLY A 185 18.72 -6.69 -2.48
N HIS A 186 18.85 -6.92 -3.79
CA HIS A 186 18.84 -5.87 -4.82
C HIS A 186 17.55 -5.05 -4.80
N ASN A 187 16.39 -5.73 -4.73
CA ASN A 187 15.09 -5.07 -4.64
C ASN A 187 14.96 -4.28 -3.32
N LEU A 188 15.34 -4.87 -2.18
CA LEU A 188 15.23 -4.18 -0.89
C LEU A 188 16.09 -2.91 -0.84
N LEU A 189 17.32 -2.96 -1.37
CA LEU A 189 18.17 -1.77 -1.46
C LEU A 189 17.53 -0.68 -2.34
N PHE A 190 16.89 -1.06 -3.45
CA PHE A 190 16.11 -0.12 -4.27
C PHE A 190 14.98 0.51 -3.46
N TYR A 191 14.12 -0.28 -2.82
CA TYR A 191 12.94 0.26 -2.13
C TYR A 191 13.34 1.17 -0.95
N ILE A 192 14.43 0.88 -0.25
CA ILE A 192 14.96 1.77 0.80
C ILE A 192 15.32 3.14 0.21
N ASP A 193 16.13 3.17 -0.85
CA ASP A 193 16.54 4.41 -1.53
C ASP A 193 15.36 5.13 -2.18
N TRP A 194 14.44 4.38 -2.80
CA TRP A 194 13.25 4.90 -3.45
C TRP A 194 12.33 5.60 -2.46
N MET A 195 12.05 4.99 -1.31
CA MET A 195 11.23 5.60 -0.27
C MET A 195 11.89 6.86 0.32
N GLN A 196 13.22 6.85 0.50
CA GLN A 196 13.95 8.03 0.95
C GLN A 196 13.86 9.19 -0.06
N LYS A 197 14.00 8.90 -1.36
CA LYS A 197 13.85 9.90 -2.43
C LYS A 197 12.46 10.50 -2.46
N ILE A 198 11.42 9.66 -2.37
CA ILE A 198 10.03 10.12 -2.31
C ILE A 198 9.82 11.03 -1.10
N GLN A 199 10.18 10.56 0.10
CA GLN A 199 10.03 11.33 1.35
C GLN A 199 10.78 12.65 1.28
N SER A 200 12.02 12.65 0.80
CA SER A 200 12.80 13.88 0.64
C SER A 200 12.10 14.84 -0.32
N SER A 201 11.63 14.37 -1.48
CA SER A 201 10.97 15.22 -2.48
C SER A 201 9.66 15.83 -1.98
N ILE A 202 8.89 15.09 -1.16
CA ILE A 202 7.69 15.61 -0.52
C ILE A 202 8.09 16.70 0.48
N ASN A 203 9.07 16.43 1.34
CA ASN A 203 9.52 17.38 2.37
C ASN A 203 10.13 18.67 1.79
N THR A 204 10.76 18.60 0.61
CA THR A 204 11.33 19.76 -0.08
C THR A 204 10.37 20.41 -1.08
N GLY A 205 9.14 19.89 -1.23
CA GLY A 205 8.15 20.41 -2.18
C GLY A 205 8.48 20.14 -3.66
N SER A 206 9.41 19.23 -3.95
CA SER A 206 9.86 18.88 -5.31
C SER A 206 9.31 17.55 -5.83
N VAL A 207 8.29 16.98 -5.18
CA VAL A 207 7.64 15.73 -5.61
C VAL A 207 7.02 15.87 -7.01
N GLY A 208 6.55 17.07 -7.39
CA GLY A 208 6.06 17.36 -8.75
C GLY A 208 7.14 17.13 -9.83
N ASP A 209 8.36 17.61 -9.59
CA ASP A 209 9.49 17.40 -10.49
C ASP A 209 9.81 15.90 -10.61
N MET A 210 9.81 15.19 -9.47
CA MET A 210 9.99 13.73 -9.47
C MET A 210 8.91 13.04 -10.32
N LEU A 211 7.63 13.39 -10.15
CA LEU A 211 6.55 12.84 -10.98
C LEU A 211 6.79 13.06 -12.48
N THR A 212 7.23 14.25 -12.88
CA THR A 212 7.48 14.53 -14.32
C THR A 212 8.61 13.69 -14.92
N ASN A 213 9.54 13.19 -14.10
CA ASN A 213 10.61 12.30 -14.56
C ASN A 213 10.13 10.86 -14.82
N TYR A 214 9.09 10.40 -14.12
CA TYR A 214 8.62 9.01 -14.18
C TYR A 214 7.27 8.82 -14.89
N PHE A 215 6.54 9.91 -15.15
CA PHE A 215 5.21 9.89 -15.74
C PHE A 215 5.06 10.84 -16.93
N PRO A 216 4.28 10.46 -17.96
CA PRO A 216 3.93 11.38 -19.04
C PRO A 216 3.16 12.60 -18.52
N THR A 217 3.49 13.81 -18.96
CA THR A 217 2.79 15.05 -18.60
C THR A 217 1.28 14.96 -18.80
N LYS A 218 0.83 14.38 -19.93
CA LYS A 218 -0.60 14.18 -20.22
C LYS A 218 -1.33 13.29 -19.20
N LEU A 219 -0.62 12.38 -18.54
CA LEU A 219 -1.18 11.56 -17.47
C LEU A 219 -1.34 12.41 -16.21
N LEU A 220 -0.32 13.18 -15.85
CA LEU A 220 -0.33 14.05 -14.67
C LEU A 220 -1.39 15.15 -14.77
N GLU A 221 -1.60 15.75 -15.94
CA GLU A 221 -2.66 16.75 -16.18
C GLU A 221 -4.07 16.23 -15.86
N ARG A 222 -4.28 14.90 -15.88
CA ARG A 222 -5.56 14.27 -15.55
C ARG A 222 -5.75 14.07 -14.05
N ILE A 223 -4.69 14.18 -13.26
CA ILE A 223 -4.70 13.98 -11.81
C ILE A 223 -4.45 15.35 -11.17
N ARG A 224 -5.44 15.88 -10.45
CA ARG A 224 -5.34 17.21 -9.81
C ARG A 224 -4.57 17.11 -8.47
N ILE A 225 -3.28 16.77 -8.56
CA ILE A 225 -2.33 16.70 -7.45
C ILE A 225 -1.80 18.11 -7.17
#